data_AF-A0A934ABV0-F1
#
_entry.id   AF-A0A934ABV0-F1
#
_cell.length_a   1.000
_cell.length_b   1.000
_cell.length_c   1.000
_cell.angle_alpha   90.00
_cell.angle_beta   90.00
_cell.angle_gamma   90.00
#
_symmetry.space_group_name_H-M   'P 1'
#
loop_
_entity.id
_entity.type
_entity.pdbx_description
1 polymer ?
#
loop_
_entity_poly.entity_id
_entity_poly.type
_entity_poly.pdbx_seq_one_letter_code
_entity_poly.pdbx_strand_id
1 'polypeptide(L)'
;MTIKHVQTISTGKASGRFDRSLFENISWFNTSFHSHKEIATSLQDKNPYTITIVIESLRWDLRNKKEYVKKTRTPIVNKYKELLYELFFEEHGQNGGNDLYAKWLEQYRSSWQQDKKYESVDDYIIERELESRYKNIILARFKNHEKLFTPRMDTSRERYYRLPEPFTWVDWRNPYDTIFVWEENGRRVARRGGSGSSGARETNSMFIFGLLKLNKTQPVPSYLFLYSDINTLLFIKKFDRLCIPARDIGANYDIGALEEKRLKKEALFLKWDFAGKIKSIDIYEQK
;
A
#
# COMPACT_ATOMS: atom_id res chain seq x y z
N MET A 1 22.11 -18.15 6.70
CA MET A 1 20.93 -18.61 5.96
C MET A 1 21.15 -18.22 4.52
N THR A 2 20.97 -19.12 3.57
CA THR A 2 21.46 -18.90 2.20
C THR A 2 20.27 -18.71 1.26
N ILE A 3 20.27 -17.61 0.52
CA ILE A 3 19.25 -17.34 -0.50
C ILE A 3 19.77 -17.90 -1.82
N LYS A 4 19.06 -18.86 -2.41
CA LYS A 4 19.38 -19.43 -3.71
C LYS A 4 18.47 -18.80 -4.77
N HIS A 5 19.06 -18.20 -5.80
CA HIS A 5 18.30 -17.82 -7.00
C HIS A 5 17.83 -19.07 -7.75
N VAL A 6 16.56 -19.08 -8.14
CA VAL A 6 15.91 -20.23 -8.80
C VAL A 6 15.72 -19.95 -10.28
N GLN A 7 15.10 -18.81 -10.62
CA GLN A 7 14.84 -18.41 -12.00
C GLN A 7 14.53 -16.91 -12.07
N THR A 8 14.71 -16.34 -13.25
CA THR A 8 14.23 -15.00 -13.60
C THR A 8 13.13 -15.14 -14.66
N ILE A 9 11.96 -14.56 -14.42
CA ILE A 9 10.84 -14.56 -15.36
C ILE A 9 10.76 -13.21 -16.05
N SER A 10 10.83 -13.19 -17.38
CA SER A 10 10.57 -11.97 -18.14
C SER A 10 9.07 -11.69 -18.22
N THR A 11 8.66 -10.47 -17.89
CA THR A 11 7.27 -10.01 -18.00
C THR A 11 6.83 -9.80 -19.45
N GLY A 12 7.77 -9.71 -20.40
CA GLY A 12 7.47 -9.63 -21.84
C GLY A 12 6.77 -10.87 -22.39
N LYS A 13 6.78 -11.98 -21.64
CA LYS A 13 6.04 -13.22 -21.96
C LYS A 13 4.65 -13.29 -21.31
N ALA A 14 4.25 -12.26 -20.55
CA ALA A 14 2.95 -12.25 -19.90
C ALA A 14 1.81 -12.22 -20.93
N SER A 15 0.72 -12.94 -20.64
CA SER A 15 -0.36 -13.21 -21.59
C SER A 15 -1.70 -12.74 -21.05
N GLY A 16 -2.54 -12.16 -21.91
CA GLY A 16 -3.95 -11.89 -21.57
C GLY A 16 -4.83 -13.16 -21.54
N ARG A 17 -4.27 -14.32 -21.90
CA ARG A 17 -4.97 -15.62 -21.86
C ARG A 17 -4.59 -16.35 -20.57
N PHE A 18 -5.58 -16.60 -19.74
CA PHE A 18 -5.48 -17.38 -18.51
C PHE A 18 -6.85 -17.96 -18.14
N ASP A 19 -6.84 -18.94 -17.24
CA ASP A 19 -8.06 -19.51 -16.70
C ASP A 19 -8.80 -18.47 -15.84
N ARG A 20 -9.94 -17.97 -16.36
CA ARG A 20 -10.76 -16.96 -15.67
C ARG A 20 -11.48 -17.52 -14.46
N SER A 21 -11.68 -18.84 -14.39
CA SER A 21 -12.35 -19.49 -13.27
C SER A 21 -11.64 -19.21 -11.94
N LEU A 22 -10.33 -18.90 -11.97
CA LEU A 22 -9.55 -18.48 -10.80
C LEU A 22 -10.14 -17.28 -10.05
N PHE A 23 -10.95 -16.45 -10.71
CA PHE A 23 -11.57 -15.25 -10.15
C PHE A 23 -13.09 -15.35 -10.03
N GLU A 24 -13.71 -16.42 -10.51
CA GLU A 24 -15.16 -16.55 -10.58
C GLU A 24 -15.75 -17.20 -9.32
N ASN A 25 -16.97 -16.80 -8.96
CA ASN A 25 -17.74 -17.35 -7.84
C ASN A 25 -17.02 -17.27 -6.48
N ILE A 26 -16.24 -16.19 -6.27
CA ILE A 26 -15.53 -15.93 -5.01
C ILE A 26 -16.31 -14.93 -4.16
N SER A 27 -16.52 -15.27 -2.89
CA SER A 27 -17.02 -14.34 -1.87
C SER A 27 -15.94 -13.96 -0.85
N TRP A 28 -16.02 -12.76 -0.28
CA TRP A 28 -15.11 -12.34 0.78
C TRP A 28 -15.38 -13.09 2.09
N PHE A 29 -14.33 -13.62 2.70
CA PHE A 29 -14.38 -14.27 4.00
C PHE A 29 -14.30 -13.24 5.13
N ASN A 30 -15.41 -13.05 5.83
CA ASN A 30 -15.56 -11.99 6.84
C ASN A 30 -15.08 -12.39 8.24
N THR A 31 -14.97 -13.69 8.53
CA THR A 31 -14.51 -14.17 9.85
C THR A 31 -13.00 -14.00 9.98
N SER A 32 -12.51 -13.60 11.15
CA SER A 32 -11.08 -13.49 11.43
C SER A 32 -10.49 -14.82 11.91
N PHE A 33 -9.29 -15.13 11.43
CA PHE A 33 -8.41 -16.09 12.10
C PHE A 33 -7.63 -15.39 13.20
N HIS A 34 -7.32 -16.10 14.28
CA HIS A 34 -6.57 -15.58 15.43
C HIS A 34 -5.08 -15.88 15.29
N SER A 35 -4.70 -16.86 14.46
CA SER A 35 -3.30 -17.18 14.23
C SER A 35 -3.02 -17.84 12.89
N HIS A 36 -1.76 -17.79 12.46
CA HIS A 36 -1.27 -18.54 11.30
C HIS A 36 -1.40 -20.06 11.47
N LYS A 37 -1.37 -20.57 12.71
CA LYS A 37 -1.56 -22.00 13.01
C LYS A 37 -2.99 -22.42 12.74
N GLU A 38 -3.95 -21.60 13.14
CA GLU A 38 -5.38 -21.81 12.87
C GLU A 38 -5.64 -21.84 11.38
N ILE A 39 -5.06 -20.90 10.61
CA ILE A 39 -5.14 -20.91 9.14
C ILE A 39 -4.64 -22.23 8.56
N ALA A 40 -3.44 -22.69 8.97
CA ALA A 40 -2.86 -23.92 8.45
C ALA A 40 -3.77 -25.14 8.71
N THR A 41 -4.35 -25.24 9.91
CA THR A 41 -5.27 -26.33 10.29
C THR A 41 -6.60 -26.21 9.55
N SER A 42 -7.22 -25.02 9.53
CA SER A 42 -8.53 -24.81 8.94
C SER A 42 -8.54 -25.01 7.42
N LEU A 43 -7.40 -24.84 6.74
CA LEU A 43 -7.30 -24.92 5.28
C LEU A 43 -6.80 -26.27 4.75
N GLN A 44 -6.48 -27.24 5.61
CA GLN A 44 -5.81 -28.50 5.24
C GLN A 44 -6.58 -29.35 4.20
N ASP A 45 -7.91 -29.19 4.11
CA ASP A 45 -8.74 -29.93 3.15
C ASP A 45 -9.59 -28.99 2.28
N LYS A 46 -9.16 -27.73 2.15
CA LYS A 46 -9.93 -26.65 1.49
C LYS A 46 -9.34 -26.18 0.18
N ASN A 47 -8.45 -26.97 -0.43
CA ASN A 47 -7.82 -26.67 -1.73
C ASN A 47 -7.29 -25.22 -1.86
N PRO A 48 -6.50 -24.71 -0.89
CA PRO A 48 -6.11 -23.31 -0.92
C PRO A 48 -5.15 -23.00 -2.07
N TYR A 49 -5.23 -21.79 -2.60
CA TYR A 49 -4.30 -21.24 -3.57
C TYR A 49 -4.11 -19.72 -3.36
N THR A 50 -3.06 -19.17 -3.95
CA THR A 50 -2.80 -17.73 -3.90
C THR A 50 -2.78 -17.10 -5.29
N ILE A 51 -3.28 -15.86 -5.38
CA ILE A 51 -3.14 -15.01 -6.56
C ILE A 51 -2.32 -13.79 -6.13
N THR A 52 -1.13 -13.64 -6.70
CA THR A 52 -0.30 -12.45 -6.54
C THR A 52 -0.44 -11.60 -7.79
N ILE A 53 -0.89 -10.35 -7.64
CA ILE A 53 -0.96 -9.37 -8.72
C ILE A 53 0.12 -8.33 -8.47
N VAL A 54 1.16 -8.32 -9.30
CA VAL A 54 2.17 -7.26 -9.31
C VAL A 54 1.65 -6.09 -10.13
N ILE A 55 1.81 -4.87 -9.62
CA ILE A 55 1.11 -3.68 -10.15
C ILE A 55 2.14 -2.69 -10.71
N GLU A 56 2.07 -2.45 -12.01
CA GLU A 56 2.85 -1.38 -12.63
C GLU A 56 2.19 -0.03 -12.43
N SER A 57 3.02 1.01 -12.39
CA SER A 57 2.53 2.38 -12.48
C SER A 57 1.85 2.59 -13.83
N LEU A 58 0.66 3.21 -13.81
CA LEU A 58 -0.06 3.56 -15.04
C LEU A 58 0.83 4.43 -15.95
N ARG A 59 0.80 4.19 -17.26
CA ARG A 59 1.58 4.93 -18.26
C ARG A 59 1.18 6.41 -18.28
N TRP A 60 2.14 7.31 -18.46
CA TRP A 60 1.97 8.75 -18.25
C TRP A 60 0.87 9.38 -19.12
N ASP A 61 0.72 8.92 -20.35
CA ASP A 61 -0.30 9.34 -21.31
C ASP A 61 -1.72 8.89 -20.91
N LEU A 62 -1.83 7.85 -20.08
CA LEU A 62 -3.10 7.35 -19.55
C LEU A 62 -3.45 7.97 -18.19
N ARG A 63 -2.47 8.46 -17.41
CA ARG A 63 -2.68 9.11 -16.10
C ARG A 63 -3.55 10.35 -16.13
N ASN A 64 -3.82 10.89 -17.31
CA ASN A 64 -4.66 12.08 -17.46
C ASN A 64 -6.05 11.80 -18.02
N LYS A 65 -6.30 10.57 -18.48
CA LYS A 65 -7.51 10.15 -19.15
C LYS A 65 -8.55 9.66 -18.14
N LYS A 66 -9.76 10.21 -18.21
CA LYS A 66 -10.84 9.94 -17.24
C LYS A 66 -11.31 8.48 -17.24
N GLU A 67 -11.13 7.76 -18.35
CA GLU A 67 -11.48 6.35 -18.43
C GLU A 67 -10.52 5.41 -17.67
N TYR A 68 -9.36 5.92 -17.22
CA TYR A 68 -8.36 5.15 -16.47
C TYR A 68 -8.13 5.65 -15.04
N VAL A 69 -8.44 6.91 -14.76
CA VAL A 69 -8.20 7.51 -13.45
C VAL A 69 -9.35 8.40 -12.97
N LYS A 70 -9.64 8.31 -11.67
CA LYS A 70 -10.37 9.32 -10.91
C LYS A 70 -9.38 10.38 -10.42
N LYS A 71 -9.57 11.63 -10.84
CA LYS A 71 -8.78 12.77 -10.36
C LYS A 71 -9.52 13.44 -9.21
N THR A 72 -8.87 13.58 -8.08
CA THR A 72 -9.36 14.37 -6.96
C THR A 72 -8.42 15.54 -6.76
N ARG A 73 -8.99 16.75 -6.68
CA ARG A 73 -8.24 17.97 -6.38
C ARG A 73 -8.53 18.38 -4.96
N THR A 74 -7.51 18.45 -4.14
CA THR A 74 -7.63 18.86 -2.74
C THR A 74 -6.92 20.19 -2.57
N PRO A 75 -7.57 21.22 -2.01
CA PRO A 75 -6.89 22.43 -1.62
C PRO A 75 -5.74 22.10 -0.66
N ILE A 76 -4.58 22.70 -0.90
CA ILE A 76 -3.45 22.65 0.03
C ILE A 76 -3.06 24.06 0.43
N VAL A 77 -2.34 24.18 1.54
CA VAL A 77 -1.82 25.47 2.01
C VAL A 77 -1.03 26.17 0.90
N ASN A 78 -1.22 27.49 0.79
CA ASN A 78 -0.45 28.29 -0.16
C ASN A 78 1.03 28.31 0.25
N LYS A 79 1.91 28.73 -0.68
CA LYS A 79 3.36 28.67 -0.39
C LYS A 79 3.75 29.62 0.75
N TYR A 80 3.03 30.72 0.94
CA TYR A 80 3.25 31.62 2.07
C TYR A 80 3.09 30.92 3.42
N LYS A 81 1.95 30.26 3.65
CA LYS A 81 1.69 29.52 4.91
C LYS A 81 2.67 28.36 5.09
N GLU A 82 3.01 27.64 4.02
CA GLU A 82 4.04 26.59 4.05
C GLU A 82 5.38 27.15 4.56
N LEU A 83 5.82 28.31 4.04
CA LEU A 83 7.07 28.96 4.46
C LEU A 83 7.06 29.46 5.91
N LEU A 84 5.89 29.90 6.42
CA LEU A 84 5.75 30.25 7.83
C LEU A 84 6.04 29.05 8.74
N TYR A 85 5.48 27.89 8.41
CA TYR A 85 5.75 26.66 9.13
C TYR A 85 7.19 26.18 8.95
N GLU A 86 7.74 26.25 7.73
CA GLU A 86 9.15 25.89 7.47
C GLU A 86 10.09 26.69 8.39
N LEU A 87 9.98 28.03 8.42
CA LEU A 87 10.82 28.88 9.27
C LEU A 87 10.63 28.60 10.77
N PHE A 88 9.39 28.35 11.19
CA PHE A 88 9.07 27.99 12.56
C PHE A 88 9.75 26.69 13.00
N PHE A 89 9.66 25.64 12.19
CA PHE A 89 10.30 24.35 12.49
C PHE A 89 11.82 24.37 12.26
N GLU A 90 12.33 25.25 11.41
CA GLU A 90 13.77 25.55 11.32
C GLU A 90 14.29 26.19 12.61
N GLU A 91 13.56 27.13 13.21
CA GLU A 91 13.95 27.81 14.45
C GLU A 91 13.87 26.90 15.67
N HIS A 92 12.78 26.14 15.82
CA HIS A 92 12.49 25.40 17.05
C HIS A 92 12.74 23.88 16.96
N GLY A 93 13.06 23.37 15.77
CA GLY A 93 13.15 21.94 15.50
C GLY A 93 11.80 21.21 15.57
N GLN A 94 11.76 19.96 15.12
CA GLN A 94 10.49 19.21 15.04
C GLN A 94 9.82 19.02 16.41
N ASN A 95 10.57 18.57 17.42
CA ASN A 95 10.02 18.27 18.74
C ASN A 95 9.62 19.55 19.49
N GLY A 96 10.51 20.54 19.55
CA GLY A 96 10.25 21.82 20.22
C GLY A 96 9.14 22.61 19.53
N GLY A 97 9.11 22.61 18.20
CA GLY A 97 8.03 23.21 17.41
C GLY A 97 6.68 22.53 17.68
N ASN A 98 6.63 21.19 17.70
CA ASN A 98 5.40 20.46 18.00
C ASN A 98 4.88 20.76 19.41
N ASP A 99 5.75 20.76 20.42
CA ASP A 99 5.37 21.05 21.81
C ASP A 99 4.83 22.48 21.97
N LEU A 100 5.46 23.45 21.31
CA LEU A 100 5.01 24.84 21.36
C LEU A 100 3.69 25.03 20.61
N TYR A 101 3.57 24.42 19.43
CA TYR A 101 2.34 24.47 18.64
C TYR A 101 1.17 23.81 19.37
N ALA A 102 1.40 22.70 20.08
CA ALA A 102 0.39 22.06 20.92
C ALA A 102 -0.12 22.99 22.02
N LYS A 103 0.78 23.74 22.68
CA LYS A 103 0.39 24.75 23.68
C LYS A 103 -0.46 25.85 23.05
N TRP A 104 -0.11 26.33 21.87
CA TRP A 104 -0.91 27.33 21.15
C TRP A 104 -2.29 26.80 20.76
N LEU A 105 -2.38 25.55 20.31
CA LEU A 105 -3.66 24.90 20.02
C LEU A 105 -4.55 24.88 21.26
N GLU A 106 -4.03 24.52 22.43
CA GLU A 106 -4.78 24.54 23.68
C GLU A 106 -5.19 25.95 24.10
N GLN A 107 -4.25 26.89 24.08
CA GLN A 107 -4.45 28.28 24.48
C GLN A 107 -5.49 28.98 23.62
N TYR A 108 -5.44 28.79 22.30
CA TYR A 108 -6.27 29.55 21.36
C TYR A 108 -7.58 28.85 20.96
N ARG A 109 -7.77 27.57 21.28
CA ARG A 109 -9.00 26.83 20.92
C ARG A 109 -10.26 27.51 21.44
N SER A 110 -10.28 27.95 22.70
CA SER A 110 -11.46 28.59 23.31
C SER A 110 -11.75 29.97 22.70
N SER A 111 -10.71 30.79 22.51
CA SER A 111 -10.85 32.13 21.93
C SER A 111 -11.30 32.07 20.47
N TRP A 112 -10.73 31.15 19.67
CA TRP A 112 -11.14 30.93 18.29
C TRP A 112 -12.62 30.53 18.17
N GLN A 113 -13.10 29.63 19.04
CA GLN A 113 -14.51 29.20 19.05
C GLN A 113 -15.49 30.33 19.34
N GLN A 114 -15.08 31.33 20.14
CA GLN A 114 -15.89 32.50 20.47
C GLN A 114 -15.87 33.54 19.35
N ASP A 115 -14.69 33.82 18.79
CA ASP A 115 -14.50 34.87 17.78
C ASP A 115 -15.14 34.51 16.43
N LYS A 116 -15.21 33.21 16.06
CA LYS A 116 -15.71 32.67 14.78
C LYS A 116 -15.22 33.39 13.51
N LYS A 117 -14.17 34.19 13.62
CA LYS A 117 -13.61 35.01 12.55
C LYS A 117 -12.81 34.18 11.53
N TYR A 118 -12.34 33.00 11.92
CA TYR A 118 -11.46 32.15 11.13
C TYR A 118 -12.05 30.76 10.95
N GLU A 119 -11.75 30.15 9.80
CA GLU A 119 -12.20 28.78 9.47
C GLU A 119 -11.57 27.73 10.37
N SER A 120 -10.35 27.98 10.88
CA SER A 120 -9.63 27.06 11.75
C SER A 120 -8.85 27.78 12.86
N VAL A 121 -8.56 27.05 13.93
CA VAL A 121 -7.64 27.51 14.98
C VAL A 121 -6.22 27.72 14.44
N ASP A 122 -5.84 26.97 13.39
CA ASP A 122 -4.54 27.10 12.73
C ASP A 122 -4.39 28.48 12.08
N ASP A 123 -5.43 28.99 11.43
CA ASP A 123 -5.42 30.35 10.85
C ASP A 123 -5.23 31.42 11.92
N TYR A 124 -5.81 31.20 13.11
CA TYR A 124 -5.64 32.10 14.26
C TYR A 124 -4.20 32.09 14.78
N ILE A 125 -3.58 30.91 14.87
CA ILE A 125 -2.17 30.74 15.26
C ILE A 125 -1.25 31.37 14.23
N ILE A 126 -1.51 31.14 12.94
CA ILE A 126 -0.74 31.71 11.84
C ILE A 126 -0.68 33.23 11.96
N GLU A 127 -1.82 33.90 12.11
CA GLU A 127 -1.85 35.38 12.18
C GLU A 127 -1.17 35.92 13.44
N ARG A 128 -1.42 35.30 14.61
CA ARG A 128 -0.94 35.79 15.91
C ARG A 128 0.54 35.50 16.14
N GLU A 129 0.98 34.29 15.84
CA GLU A 129 2.31 33.79 16.22
C GLU A 129 3.27 33.75 15.04
N LEU A 130 2.84 33.19 13.90
CA LEU A 130 3.78 32.93 12.80
C LEU A 130 4.00 34.17 11.93
N GLU A 131 2.92 34.86 11.54
CA GLU A 131 3.03 36.07 10.72
C GLU A 131 3.77 37.19 11.45
N SER A 132 3.48 37.37 12.75
CA SER A 132 4.11 38.41 13.56
C SER A 132 5.64 38.27 13.61
N ARG A 133 6.16 37.04 13.49
CA ARG A 133 7.60 36.74 13.52
C ARG A 133 8.24 36.66 12.14
N TYR A 134 7.61 35.95 11.20
CA TYR A 134 8.29 35.49 9.98
C TYR A 134 7.87 36.20 8.69
N LYS A 135 6.77 36.97 8.71
CA LYS A 135 6.22 37.61 7.51
C LYS A 135 7.24 38.45 6.77
N ASN A 136 7.93 39.35 7.47
CA ASN A 136 8.90 40.26 6.85
C ASN A 136 10.09 39.50 6.25
N ILE A 137 10.54 38.43 6.92
CA ILE A 137 11.62 37.56 6.44
C ILE A 137 11.21 36.90 5.13
N ILE A 138 10.00 36.36 5.05
CA ILE A 138 9.48 35.73 3.84
C ILE A 138 9.34 36.77 2.73
N LEU A 139 8.63 37.88 2.97
CA LEU A 139 8.35 38.88 1.94
C LEU A 139 9.65 39.52 1.38
N ALA A 140 10.70 39.67 2.19
CA ALA A 140 11.99 40.16 1.72
C ALA A 140 12.69 39.19 0.73
N ARG A 141 12.45 37.88 0.83
CA ARG A 141 13.09 36.86 -0.02
C ARG A 141 12.47 36.76 -1.42
N PHE A 142 11.23 37.22 -1.61
CA PHE A 142 10.48 37.03 -2.85
C PHE A 142 10.17 38.35 -3.54
N LYS A 143 10.44 38.45 -4.85
CA LYS A 143 10.10 39.63 -5.66
C LYS A 143 8.64 39.69 -6.07
N ASN A 144 7.99 38.54 -6.23
CA ASN A 144 6.58 38.44 -6.60
C ASN A 144 5.80 37.83 -5.43
N HIS A 145 5.18 38.70 -4.63
CA HIS A 145 4.42 38.30 -3.46
C HIS A 145 3.10 37.62 -3.82
N GLU A 146 2.44 38.02 -4.90
CA GLU A 146 1.15 37.46 -5.33
C GLU A 146 1.21 35.93 -5.51
N LYS A 147 2.34 35.43 -6.06
CA LYS A 147 2.56 33.98 -6.22
C LYS A 147 2.62 33.22 -4.88
N LEU A 148 3.00 33.86 -3.78
CA LEU A 148 3.06 33.22 -2.46
C LEU A 148 1.66 32.93 -1.91
N PHE A 149 0.71 33.82 -2.16
CA PHE A 149 -0.65 33.74 -1.65
C PHE A 149 -1.61 32.99 -2.56
N THR A 150 -1.20 32.71 -3.81
CA THR A 150 -2.01 32.00 -4.79
C THR A 150 -2.46 30.63 -4.25
N PRO A 151 -3.78 30.32 -4.29
CA PRO A 151 -4.29 29.01 -3.87
C PRO A 151 -3.61 27.87 -4.63
N ARG A 152 -3.25 26.82 -3.90
CA ARG A 152 -2.62 25.63 -4.47
C ARG A 152 -3.55 24.44 -4.33
N MET A 153 -3.46 23.55 -5.31
CA MET A 153 -4.23 22.31 -5.35
C MET A 153 -3.26 21.14 -5.47
N ASP A 154 -3.42 20.16 -4.60
CA ASP A 154 -2.86 18.83 -4.86
C ASP A 154 -3.82 18.04 -5.75
N THR A 155 -3.27 17.25 -6.68
CA THR A 155 -4.06 16.38 -7.56
C THR A 155 -3.69 14.94 -7.31
N SER A 156 -4.51 14.25 -6.53
CA SER A 156 -4.43 12.80 -6.39
C SER A 156 -5.12 12.11 -7.57
N ARG A 157 -4.55 10.97 -7.98
CA ARG A 157 -5.01 10.19 -9.12
C ARG A 157 -5.20 8.76 -8.66
N GLU A 158 -6.45 8.34 -8.53
CA GLU A 158 -6.81 6.97 -8.21
C GLU A 158 -7.08 6.21 -9.51
N ARG A 159 -6.44 5.06 -9.68
CA ARG A 159 -6.54 4.25 -10.90
C ARG A 159 -7.79 3.38 -10.86
N TYR A 160 -8.52 3.30 -11.97
CA TYR A 160 -9.57 2.29 -12.14
C TYR A 160 -8.97 0.95 -12.56
N TYR A 161 -9.23 -0.08 -11.75
CA TYR A 161 -8.77 -1.44 -12.01
C TYR A 161 -9.87 -2.23 -12.73
N ARG A 162 -9.52 -2.83 -13.87
CA ARG A 162 -10.36 -3.75 -14.65
C ARG A 162 -10.06 -5.18 -14.22
N LEU A 163 -10.22 -5.43 -12.93
CA LEU A 163 -10.12 -6.77 -12.35
C LEU A 163 -11.53 -7.39 -12.28
N PRO A 164 -11.65 -8.73 -12.38
CA PRO A 164 -12.93 -9.39 -12.16
C PRO A 164 -13.47 -9.11 -10.75
N GLU A 165 -14.79 -9.05 -10.60
CA GLU A 165 -15.43 -9.07 -9.27
C GLU A 165 -15.02 -10.35 -8.51
N PRO A 166 -14.81 -10.31 -7.17
CA PRO A 166 -15.01 -9.17 -6.28
C PRO A 166 -13.75 -8.28 -6.10
N PHE A 167 -12.75 -8.38 -6.99
CA PHE A 167 -11.42 -7.77 -6.83
C PHE A 167 -11.27 -6.42 -7.54
N THR A 168 -12.36 -5.69 -7.76
CA THR A 168 -12.42 -4.49 -8.61
C THR A 168 -11.62 -3.27 -8.12
N TRP A 169 -11.08 -3.34 -6.91
CA TRP A 169 -10.21 -2.31 -6.34
C TRP A 169 -8.85 -2.89 -6.02
N VAL A 170 -7.78 -2.11 -6.12
CA VAL A 170 -6.47 -2.42 -5.53
C VAL A 170 -5.91 -1.14 -4.91
N ASP A 171 -5.23 -1.25 -3.77
CA ASP A 171 -4.53 -0.12 -3.19
C ASP A 171 -3.34 0.27 -4.07
N TRP A 172 -3.49 1.36 -4.82
CA TRP A 172 -2.50 1.83 -5.78
C TRP A 172 -1.16 2.23 -5.17
N ARG A 173 -1.11 2.43 -3.85
CA ARG A 173 0.14 2.71 -3.12
C ARG A 173 1.02 1.48 -2.98
N ASN A 174 0.46 0.31 -3.25
CA ASN A 174 1.11 -0.97 -3.09
C ASN A 174 1.63 -1.47 -4.45
N PRO A 175 2.87 -1.98 -4.51
CA PRO A 175 3.40 -2.52 -5.77
C PRO A 175 2.89 -3.93 -6.09
N TYR A 176 2.11 -4.53 -5.19
CA TYR A 176 1.43 -5.79 -5.41
C TYR A 176 0.22 -5.93 -4.49
N ASP A 177 -0.58 -6.93 -4.78
CA ASP A 177 -1.67 -7.41 -3.97
C ASP A 177 -1.67 -8.94 -3.93
N THR A 178 -2.07 -9.52 -2.80
CA THR A 178 -2.10 -10.97 -2.61
C THR A 178 -3.49 -11.40 -2.17
N ILE A 179 -4.12 -12.27 -2.94
CA ILE A 179 -5.42 -12.85 -2.62
C ILE A 179 -5.19 -14.31 -2.22
N PHE A 180 -5.66 -14.69 -1.04
CA PHE A 180 -5.69 -16.07 -0.56
C PHE A 180 -7.09 -16.61 -0.82
N VAL A 181 -7.20 -17.70 -1.58
CA VAL A 181 -8.48 -18.31 -1.96
C VAL A 181 -8.51 -19.75 -1.48
N TRP A 182 -9.66 -20.21 -1.02
CA TRP A 182 -9.90 -21.60 -0.62
C TRP A 182 -11.38 -21.94 -0.75
N GLU A 183 -11.72 -23.21 -0.57
CA GLU A 183 -13.09 -23.72 -0.63
C GLU A 183 -13.68 -23.86 0.78
N GLU A 184 -14.87 -23.30 0.99
CA GLU A 184 -15.65 -23.38 2.22
C GLU A 184 -17.07 -23.81 1.86
N ASN A 185 -17.54 -24.97 2.36
CA ASN A 185 -18.89 -25.48 2.11
C ASN A 185 -19.27 -25.52 0.61
N GLY A 186 -18.34 -25.96 -0.24
CA GLY A 186 -18.54 -26.04 -1.69
C GLY A 186 -18.53 -24.70 -2.43
N ARG A 187 -18.14 -23.60 -1.78
CA ARG A 187 -18.01 -22.27 -2.39
C ARG A 187 -16.59 -21.76 -2.24
N ARG A 188 -16.12 -20.99 -3.23
CA ARG A 188 -14.82 -20.32 -3.11
C ARG A 188 -14.97 -19.07 -2.27
N VAL A 189 -14.11 -18.95 -1.27
CA VAL A 189 -14.00 -17.76 -0.45
C VAL A 189 -12.58 -17.22 -0.53
N ALA A 190 -12.44 -15.92 -0.32
CA ALA A 190 -11.13 -15.29 -0.36
C ALA A 190 -10.91 -14.33 0.80
N ARG A 191 -9.64 -14.14 1.13
CA ARG A 191 -9.16 -13.07 1.98
C ARG A 191 -8.05 -12.33 1.27
N ARG A 192 -8.09 -11.00 1.36
CA ARG A 192 -7.06 -10.15 0.80
C ARG A 192 -5.97 -9.89 1.81
N GLY A 193 -4.73 -10.17 1.45
CA GLY A 193 -3.54 -9.62 2.08
C GLY A 193 -2.89 -8.57 1.18
N GLY A 194 -2.07 -7.71 1.76
CA GLY A 194 -1.27 -6.80 0.95
C GLY A 194 -0.48 -5.82 1.80
N SER A 195 0.24 -4.93 1.12
CA SER A 195 1.14 -3.95 1.73
C SER A 195 0.46 -2.66 2.23
N GLY A 196 -0.87 -2.67 2.30
CA GLY A 196 -1.73 -1.51 2.60
C GLY A 196 -1.74 -1.09 4.08
N SER A 197 -2.93 -0.98 4.67
CA SER A 197 -3.10 -0.59 6.08
C SER A 197 -2.42 -1.57 7.05
N SER A 198 -2.21 -1.16 8.31
CA SER A 198 -1.58 -2.01 9.33
C SER A 198 -2.24 -3.38 9.47
N GLY A 199 -3.58 -3.43 9.48
CA GLY A 199 -4.33 -4.69 9.55
C GLY A 199 -4.26 -5.54 8.27
N ALA A 200 -4.11 -4.91 7.10
CA ALA A 200 -3.90 -5.64 5.84
C ALA A 200 -2.52 -6.32 5.80
N ARG A 201 -1.49 -5.65 6.35
CA ARG A 201 -0.13 -6.20 6.49
C ARG A 201 -0.06 -7.34 7.50
N GLU A 202 -0.76 -7.20 8.63
CA GLU A 202 -0.90 -8.26 9.62
C GLU A 202 -1.61 -9.49 9.01
N THR A 203 -2.75 -9.27 8.34
CA THR A 203 -3.49 -10.34 7.64
C THR A 203 -2.60 -11.03 6.59
N ASN A 204 -1.85 -10.25 5.80
CA ASN A 204 -0.91 -10.78 4.81
C ASN A 204 0.13 -11.70 5.45
N SER A 205 0.79 -11.23 6.51
CA SER A 205 1.80 -12.00 7.24
C SER A 205 1.22 -13.28 7.85
N MET A 206 0.07 -13.18 8.51
CA MET A 206 -0.59 -14.30 9.17
C MET A 206 -0.98 -15.40 8.16
N PHE A 207 -1.60 -15.03 7.04
CA PHE A 207 -1.93 -15.98 5.97
C PHE A 207 -0.69 -16.57 5.32
N ILE A 208 0.33 -15.76 5.04
CA ILE A 208 1.59 -16.24 4.48
C ILE A 208 2.22 -17.30 5.39
N PHE A 209 2.32 -17.06 6.70
CA PHE A 209 2.87 -18.04 7.62
C PHE A 209 2.01 -19.31 7.73
N GLY A 210 0.68 -19.16 7.67
CA GLY A 210 -0.23 -20.31 7.70
C GLY A 210 -0.07 -21.18 6.48
N LEU A 211 -0.02 -20.56 5.29
CA LEU A 211 0.20 -21.26 4.03
C LEU A 211 1.63 -21.80 3.91
N LEU A 212 2.65 -21.13 4.44
CA LEU A 212 4.02 -21.68 4.51
C LEU A 212 4.05 -22.95 5.36
N LYS A 213 3.32 -22.98 6.47
CA LYS A 213 3.19 -24.17 7.31
C LYS A 213 2.47 -25.28 6.57
N LEU A 214 1.33 -24.98 5.94
CA LEU A 214 0.54 -25.96 5.17
C LEU A 214 1.30 -26.48 3.94
N ASN A 215 2.03 -25.63 3.23
CA ASN A 215 2.78 -25.97 2.01
C ASN A 215 3.87 -27.03 2.22
N LYS A 216 4.24 -27.31 3.48
CA LYS A 216 5.17 -28.39 3.84
C LYS A 216 4.51 -29.76 3.88
N THR A 217 3.21 -29.82 4.09
CA THR A 217 2.43 -31.06 4.16
C THR A 217 1.58 -31.26 2.92
N GLN A 218 1.11 -30.17 2.30
CA GLN A 218 0.28 -30.17 1.10
C GLN A 218 0.67 -28.96 0.23
N PRO A 219 1.08 -29.15 -1.04
CA PRO A 219 1.41 -28.04 -1.91
C PRO A 219 0.26 -27.04 -2.07
N VAL A 220 0.54 -25.75 -1.89
CA VAL A 220 -0.41 -24.65 -2.07
C VAL A 220 -0.06 -23.94 -3.38
N PRO A 221 -0.83 -24.09 -4.46
CA PRO A 221 -0.51 -23.46 -5.74
C PRO A 221 -0.52 -21.93 -5.66
N SER A 222 0.34 -21.29 -6.45
CA SER A 222 0.39 -19.83 -6.56
C SER A 222 0.30 -19.38 -8.01
N TYR A 223 -0.49 -18.34 -8.25
CA TYR A 223 -0.67 -17.74 -9.56
C TYR A 223 -0.12 -16.32 -9.54
N LEU A 224 0.74 -16.00 -10.50
CA LEU A 224 1.37 -14.70 -10.63
C LEU A 224 0.82 -13.97 -11.85
N PHE A 225 0.36 -12.75 -11.59
CA PHE A 225 -0.17 -11.83 -12.58
C PHE A 225 0.58 -10.49 -12.54
N LEU A 226 0.55 -9.80 -13.68
CA LEU A 226 0.97 -8.42 -13.85
C LEU A 226 -0.23 -7.57 -14.22
N TYR A 227 -0.51 -6.54 -13.44
CA TYR A 227 -1.43 -5.49 -13.82
C TYR A 227 -0.65 -4.36 -14.49
N SER A 228 -0.62 -4.37 -15.81
CA SER A 228 0.34 -3.62 -16.62
C SER A 228 0.12 -2.11 -16.61
N ASP A 229 1.13 -1.36 -17.07
CA ASP A 229 1.09 0.10 -17.26
C ASP A 229 -0.03 0.60 -18.20
N ILE A 230 -0.62 -0.27 -19.02
CA ILE A 230 -1.73 0.03 -19.95
C ILE A 230 -3.12 -0.41 -19.47
N ASN A 231 -3.27 -0.77 -18.19
CA ASN A 231 -4.56 -1.15 -17.59
C ASN A 231 -5.12 -2.50 -18.04
N THR A 232 -4.24 -3.49 -18.15
CA THR A 232 -4.57 -4.87 -18.49
C THR A 232 -4.01 -5.84 -17.46
N LEU A 233 -4.81 -6.82 -17.05
CA LEU A 233 -4.35 -7.96 -16.26
C LEU A 233 -3.72 -9.01 -17.19
N LEU A 234 -2.47 -9.37 -16.92
CA LEU A 234 -1.71 -10.34 -17.71
C LEU A 234 -1.23 -11.46 -16.78
N PHE A 235 -1.41 -12.70 -17.21
CA PHE A 235 -0.89 -13.87 -16.52
C PHE A 235 0.59 -14.08 -16.83
N ILE A 236 1.37 -14.36 -15.80
CA ILE A 236 2.81 -14.62 -15.92
C ILE A 236 3.09 -16.11 -15.76
N LYS A 237 2.71 -16.70 -14.62
CA LYS A 237 3.08 -18.07 -14.28
C LYS A 237 2.20 -18.68 -13.19
N LYS A 238 2.00 -19.99 -13.27
CA LYS A 238 1.51 -20.84 -12.18
C LYS A 238 2.70 -21.56 -11.53
N PHE A 239 2.68 -21.65 -10.21
CA PHE A 239 3.58 -22.43 -9.39
C PHE A 239 2.78 -23.54 -8.72
N ASP A 240 3.31 -24.76 -8.73
CA ASP A 240 2.67 -25.93 -8.11
C ASP A 240 2.84 -25.97 -6.58
N ARG A 241 3.58 -25.01 -6.03
CA ARG A 241 3.81 -24.79 -4.59
C ARG A 241 3.82 -23.30 -4.28
N LEU A 242 3.74 -22.97 -2.99
CA LEU A 242 3.58 -21.59 -2.55
C LEU A 242 4.76 -20.73 -3.04
N CYS A 243 4.42 -19.67 -3.78
CA CYS A 243 5.36 -18.65 -4.24
C CYS A 243 4.73 -17.27 -4.06
N ILE A 244 5.33 -16.46 -3.19
CA ILE A 244 4.74 -15.22 -2.68
C ILE A 244 5.79 -14.11 -2.61
N PRO A 245 5.40 -12.83 -2.60
CA PRO A 245 6.34 -11.72 -2.37
C PRO A 245 7.04 -11.86 -1.02
N ALA A 246 8.37 -11.72 -0.99
CA ALA A 246 9.12 -11.66 0.27
C ALA A 246 8.78 -10.42 1.11
N ARG A 247 8.25 -9.40 0.44
CA ARG A 247 7.95 -8.10 1.01
C ARG A 247 6.78 -8.19 2.00
N ASP A 248 6.87 -7.42 3.09
CA ASP A 248 5.87 -7.29 4.14
C ASP A 248 5.49 -8.60 4.85
N ILE A 249 6.33 -9.64 4.76
CA ILE A 249 6.20 -10.84 5.58
C ILE A 249 6.74 -10.54 6.99
N GLY A 250 5.90 -10.75 8.01
CA GLY A 250 6.21 -10.44 9.41
C GLY A 250 5.81 -9.02 9.81
N ALA A 251 5.32 -8.20 8.87
CA ALA A 251 4.84 -6.87 9.17
C ALA A 251 3.59 -6.95 10.07
N ASN A 252 3.67 -6.35 11.26
CA ASN A 252 2.61 -6.31 12.28
C ASN A 252 2.15 -7.70 12.77
N TYR A 253 2.93 -8.76 12.54
CA TYR A 253 2.62 -10.10 13.00
C TYR A 253 3.91 -10.87 13.28
N ASP A 254 4.36 -10.86 14.53
CA ASP A 254 5.57 -11.54 14.96
C ASP A 254 5.26 -12.99 15.40
N ILE A 255 6.09 -13.92 14.93
CA ILE A 255 6.03 -15.34 15.29
C ILE A 255 7.34 -15.85 15.92
N GLY A 256 8.32 -14.95 16.11
CA GLY A 256 9.66 -15.23 16.57
C GLY A 256 10.60 -15.66 15.44
N ALA A 257 11.84 -15.19 15.50
CA ALA A 257 12.85 -15.39 14.44
C ALA A 257 13.13 -16.87 14.13
N LEU A 258 13.11 -17.76 15.13
CA LEU A 258 13.34 -19.19 14.92
C LEU A 258 12.20 -19.85 14.13
N GLU A 259 10.95 -19.54 14.47
CA GLU A 259 9.79 -20.09 13.78
C GLU A 259 9.66 -19.52 12.38
N GLU A 260 9.88 -18.21 12.21
CA GLU A 260 9.93 -17.57 10.90
C GLU A 260 10.99 -18.21 10.01
N LYS A 261 12.21 -18.37 10.53
CA LYS A 261 13.30 -19.06 9.83
C LYS A 261 12.90 -20.47 9.43
N ARG A 262 12.28 -21.21 10.35
CA ARG A 262 11.82 -22.58 10.12
C ARG A 262 10.76 -22.61 9.02
N LEU A 263 9.75 -21.76 9.07
CA LEU A 263 8.65 -21.72 8.10
C LEU A 263 9.10 -21.29 6.71
N LYS A 264 9.99 -20.30 6.61
CA LYS A 264 10.50 -19.80 5.34
C LYS A 264 11.48 -20.75 4.65
N LYS A 265 12.05 -21.73 5.37
CA LYS A 265 12.96 -22.73 4.78
C LYS A 265 12.27 -23.47 3.62
N GLU A 266 12.96 -23.54 2.48
CA GLU A 266 12.57 -24.13 1.20
C GLU A 266 11.35 -23.47 0.52
N ALA A 267 10.92 -22.31 1.02
CA ALA A 267 9.85 -21.54 0.41
C ALA A 267 10.36 -20.71 -0.78
N LEU A 268 9.47 -20.50 -1.76
CA LEU A 268 9.74 -19.66 -2.92
C LEU A 268 9.26 -18.23 -2.69
N PHE A 269 10.13 -17.28 -3.00
CA PHE A 269 9.86 -15.86 -2.85
C PHE A 269 10.06 -15.08 -4.14
N LEU A 270 9.15 -14.14 -4.39
CA LEU A 270 9.17 -13.20 -5.50
C LEU A 270 9.91 -11.92 -5.10
N LYS A 271 10.74 -11.40 -6.01
CA LYS A 271 11.37 -10.09 -5.93
C LYS A 271 11.38 -9.43 -7.30
N TRP A 272 11.17 -8.12 -7.34
CA TRP A 272 11.24 -7.33 -8.57
C TRP A 272 11.62 -5.89 -8.23
N ASP A 273 11.98 -5.11 -9.24
CA ASP A 273 12.21 -3.67 -9.11
C ASP A 273 10.86 -2.92 -9.14
N PHE A 274 10.65 -2.05 -8.16
CA PHE A 274 9.43 -1.26 -8.01
C PHE A 274 9.39 -0.03 -8.92
N ALA A 275 10.51 0.32 -9.56
CA ALA A 275 10.61 1.50 -10.39
C ALA A 275 10.05 1.27 -11.81
N GLY A 276 8.92 1.92 -12.09
CA GLY A 276 8.41 2.05 -13.45
C GLY A 276 7.86 0.74 -14.04
N LYS A 277 8.40 0.34 -15.20
CA LYS A 277 7.97 -0.84 -15.96
C LYS A 277 8.78 -2.05 -15.53
N ILE A 278 8.10 -3.08 -15.06
CA ILE A 278 8.71 -4.28 -14.52
C ILE A 278 9.10 -5.17 -15.69
N LYS A 279 10.41 -5.35 -15.91
CA LYS A 279 10.95 -6.16 -17.01
C LYS A 279 11.08 -7.64 -16.66
N SER A 280 11.34 -7.90 -15.38
CA SER A 280 11.56 -9.24 -14.87
C SER A 280 11.19 -9.37 -13.40
N ILE A 281 10.89 -10.59 -13.01
CA ILE A 281 10.61 -10.99 -11.63
C ILE A 281 11.54 -12.15 -11.29
N ASP A 282 12.35 -11.97 -10.25
CA ASP A 282 13.26 -12.98 -9.75
C ASP A 282 12.59 -13.85 -8.70
N ILE A 283 12.94 -15.14 -8.71
CA ILE A 283 12.47 -16.12 -7.75
C ILE A 283 13.65 -16.66 -6.98
N TYR A 284 13.49 -16.67 -5.67
CA TYR A 284 14.49 -17.18 -4.74
C TYR A 284 13.91 -18.25 -3.86
N GLU A 285 14.77 -19.16 -3.42
CA GLU A 285 14.47 -20.17 -2.42
C GLU A 285 15.35 -19.92 -1.19
N GLN A 286 14.75 -19.95 -0.01
CA GLN A 286 15.46 -19.71 1.24
C GLN A 286 15.92 -21.06 1.82
N LYS A 287 17.23 -21.31 1.90
CA LYS A 287 17.82 -22.55 2.42
C LYS A 287 18.20 -22.46 3.90
#